data_AF-A0A958M942-F1
#
_entry.id   AF-A0A958M942-F1
#
_cell.length_a   1.000
_cell.length_b   1.000
_cell.length_c   1.000
_cell.angle_alpha   90.00
_cell.angle_beta   90.00
_cell.angle_gamma   90.00
#
_symmetry.space_group_name_H-M   'P 1'
#
loop_
_entity.id
_entity.type
_entity.pdbx_description
1 polymer ?
#
loop_
_entity_poly.entity_id
_entity_poly.type
_entity_poly.pdbx_seq_one_letter_code
_entity_poly.pdbx_strand_id
1 'polypeptide(L)'
;MTDKQENKRSMYLAVQNVCNAANSIWSVMPAFLQAFTDFETTLADIDLQARIQEGKTTGITQNKQQEEDQMIQTTVEIAAAVYAYAAVTGNNALKERVNYSPSQLRLSRDTTLRDICQNIHDAANTVIAGLADYGKTPADLDQLQQQINDYAAILAQPR
;
A
#
# COMPACT_ATOMS: atom_id res chain seq x y z
N MET A 1 4.58 -19.86 5.46
CA MET A 1 5.73 -20.39 6.21
C MET A 1 6.07 -21.80 5.72
N THR A 2 7.35 -22.18 5.67
CA THR A 2 7.76 -23.58 5.40
C THR A 2 7.86 -24.40 6.69
N ASP A 3 7.70 -25.72 6.62
CA ASP A 3 7.79 -26.61 7.80
C ASP A 3 9.10 -26.43 8.58
N LYS A 4 10.22 -26.18 7.89
CA LYS A 4 11.52 -25.94 8.55
C LYS A 4 11.55 -24.62 9.34
N GLN A 5 10.85 -23.60 8.87
CA GLN A 5 10.77 -22.31 9.55
C GLN A 5 9.83 -22.38 10.75
N GLU A 6 8.71 -23.10 10.63
CA GLU A 6 7.80 -23.37 11.74
C GLU A 6 8.54 -24.10 12.87
N ASN A 7 9.28 -25.16 12.54
CA ASN A 7 10.04 -25.92 13.54
C ASN A 7 11.09 -25.06 14.26
N LYS A 8 11.75 -24.14 13.54
CA LYS A 8 12.69 -23.18 14.14
C LYS A 8 11.99 -22.19 15.05
N ARG A 9 10.84 -21.67 14.65
CA ARG A 9 10.02 -20.76 15.48
C ARG A 9 9.56 -21.46 16.76
N SER A 10 9.08 -22.70 16.66
CA SER A 10 8.71 -23.53 17.81
C SER A 10 9.90 -23.77 18.74
N MET A 11 11.11 -23.97 18.20
CA MET A 11 12.34 -24.04 19.01
C MET A 11 12.68 -22.70 19.71
N TYR A 12 12.55 -21.56 19.03
CA TYR A 12 12.79 -20.25 19.63
C TYR A 12 11.82 -19.92 20.77
N LEU A 13 10.54 -20.27 20.62
CA LEU A 13 9.55 -20.14 21.69
C LEU A 13 9.92 -20.99 22.93
N ALA A 14 10.46 -22.19 22.72
CA ALA A 14 10.95 -23.02 23.82
C ALA A 14 12.14 -22.37 24.54
N VAL A 15 13.09 -21.77 23.81
CA VAL A 15 14.21 -21.03 24.40
C VAL A 15 13.72 -19.81 25.19
N GLN A 16 12.77 -19.05 24.63
CA GLN A 16 12.16 -17.90 25.33
C GLN A 16 11.54 -18.34 26.66
N ASN A 17 10.76 -19.44 26.66
CA ASN A 17 10.12 -19.95 27.87
C ASN A 17 11.14 -20.33 28.96
N VAL A 18 12.21 -21.02 28.59
CA VAL A 18 13.27 -21.41 29.53
C VAL A 18 13.99 -20.18 30.08
N CYS A 19 14.35 -19.22 29.22
CA CYS A 19 15.00 -17.99 29.65
C CYS A 19 14.09 -17.16 30.55
N ASN A 20 12.81 -17.01 30.22
CA ASN A 20 11.86 -16.28 31.07
C ASN A 20 11.66 -16.94 32.43
N ALA A 21 11.62 -18.28 32.50
CA ALA A 21 11.58 -18.99 33.78
C ALA A 21 12.84 -18.77 34.64
N ALA A 22 13.99 -18.53 34.00
CA ALA A 22 15.27 -18.30 34.65
C ALA A 22 15.63 -16.81 34.82
N ASN A 23 14.69 -15.88 34.61
CA ASN A 23 14.96 -14.43 34.54
C ASN A 23 15.75 -13.88 35.75
N SER A 24 15.44 -14.35 36.96
CA SER A 24 16.13 -13.94 38.20
C SER A 24 17.62 -14.30 38.24
N ILE A 25 18.08 -15.23 37.40
CA ILE A 25 19.47 -15.71 37.36
C ILE A 25 20.32 -14.83 36.44
N TRP A 26 19.78 -14.41 35.29
CA TRP A 26 20.55 -13.73 34.24
C TRP A 26 20.25 -12.25 34.08
N SER A 27 19.14 -11.74 34.63
CA SER A 27 18.77 -10.31 34.56
C SER A 27 19.80 -9.37 35.17
N VAL A 28 20.62 -9.88 36.10
CA VAL A 28 21.75 -9.15 36.71
C VAL A 28 22.96 -9.01 35.79
N MET A 29 22.97 -9.69 34.63
CA MET A 29 24.04 -9.64 33.64
C MET A 29 23.62 -8.76 32.45
N PRO A 30 24.08 -7.50 32.38
CA PRO A 30 23.55 -6.53 31.41
C PRO A 30 23.73 -6.94 29.95
N ALA A 31 24.83 -7.60 29.62
CA ALA A 31 25.10 -8.07 28.26
C ALA A 31 24.13 -9.18 27.82
N PHE A 32 23.78 -10.09 28.72
CA PHE A 32 22.81 -11.15 28.43
C PHE A 32 21.39 -10.59 28.37
N LEU A 33 21.04 -9.67 29.27
CA LEU A 33 19.77 -8.96 29.25
C LEU A 33 19.52 -8.26 27.90
N GLN A 34 20.52 -7.54 27.39
CA GLN A 34 20.43 -6.89 26.07
C GLN A 34 20.25 -7.91 24.95
N ALA A 35 21.11 -8.94 24.89
CA ALA A 35 21.04 -9.96 23.85
C ALA A 35 19.70 -10.73 23.86
N PHE A 36 19.14 -10.98 25.04
CA PHE A 36 17.83 -11.63 25.17
C PHE A 36 16.69 -10.69 24.75
N THR A 37 16.79 -9.39 25.03
CA THR A 37 15.81 -8.38 24.57
C THR A 37 15.79 -8.28 23.04
N ASP A 38 16.96 -8.30 22.40
CA ASP A 38 17.10 -8.30 20.93
C ASP A 38 16.52 -9.59 20.33
N PHE A 39 16.73 -10.73 20.99
CA PHE A 39 16.14 -12.02 20.62
C PHE A 39 14.61 -12.00 20.71
N GLU A 40 14.02 -11.47 21.80
CA GLU A 40 12.56 -11.37 21.95
C GLU A 40 11.94 -10.46 20.90
N THR A 41 12.61 -9.34 20.59
CA THR A 41 12.18 -8.42 19.51
C THR A 41 12.15 -9.14 18.17
N THR A 42 13.22 -9.87 17.84
CA THR A 42 13.31 -10.63 16.58
C THR A 42 12.27 -11.76 16.51
N LEU A 43 11.99 -12.43 17.64
CA LEU A 43 10.97 -13.47 17.71
C LEU A 43 9.55 -12.91 17.51
N ALA A 44 9.27 -11.73 18.05
CA ALA A 44 8.01 -11.02 17.82
C ALA A 44 7.82 -10.64 16.34
N ASP A 45 8.89 -10.21 15.65
CA ASP A 45 8.86 -9.94 14.22
C ASP A 45 8.59 -11.22 13.40
N ILE A 46 9.23 -12.34 13.75
CA ILE A 46 8.98 -13.65 13.12
C ILE A 46 7.51 -14.06 13.31
N ASP A 47 6.95 -13.86 14.50
CA ASP A 47 5.54 -14.16 14.80
C ASP A 47 4.58 -13.32 13.96
N LEU A 48 4.86 -12.03 13.82
CA LEU A 48 4.08 -11.12 12.99
C LEU A 48 4.11 -11.56 11.52
N GLN A 49 5.30 -11.85 10.99
CA GLN A 49 5.45 -12.29 9.59
C GLN A 49 4.85 -13.68 9.35
N ALA A 50 4.94 -14.60 10.31
CA ALA A 50 4.29 -15.91 10.22
C ALA A 50 2.77 -15.77 10.13
N ARG A 51 2.15 -14.91 10.95
CA ARG A 51 0.71 -14.61 10.88
C ARG A 51 0.29 -13.98 9.55
N ILE A 52 1.12 -13.09 9.00
CA ILE A 52 0.90 -12.51 7.67
C ILE A 52 0.94 -13.61 6.58
N GLN A 53 1.92 -14.52 6.66
CA GLN A 53 2.09 -15.61 5.69
C GLN A 53 1.05 -16.74 5.83
N GLU A 54 0.56 -17.00 7.04
CA GLU A 54 -0.50 -17.98 7.32
C GLU A 54 -1.91 -17.41 7.06
N GLY A 55 -2.06 -16.09 7.13
CA GLY A 55 -3.25 -15.39 6.65
C GLY A 55 -3.46 -15.67 5.16
N LYS A 56 -4.69 -16.02 4.77
CA LYS A 56 -5.05 -16.28 3.37
C LYS A 56 -4.76 -15.04 2.51
N THR A 57 -3.60 -15.01 1.84
CA THR A 57 -3.19 -13.98 0.88
C THR A 57 -4.14 -13.85 -0.30
N THR A 58 -5.06 -14.81 -0.49
CA THR A 58 -6.15 -14.74 -1.47
C THR A 58 -7.08 -13.56 -1.21
N GLY A 59 -7.40 -13.24 0.05
CA GLY A 59 -8.23 -12.09 0.40
C GLY A 59 -7.50 -10.76 0.19
N ILE A 60 -6.21 -10.70 0.55
CA ILE A 60 -5.37 -9.51 0.33
C ILE A 60 -5.16 -9.25 -1.16
N THR A 61 -4.97 -10.31 -1.95
CA THR A 61 -4.82 -10.21 -3.41
C THR A 61 -6.11 -9.75 -4.08
N GLN A 62 -7.27 -10.28 -3.65
CA GLN A 62 -8.58 -9.82 -4.13
C GLN A 62 -8.85 -8.37 -3.73
N ASN A 63 -8.55 -7.98 -2.49
CA ASN A 63 -8.70 -6.60 -2.02
C ASN A 63 -7.78 -5.67 -2.80
N LYS A 64 -6.51 -6.04 -3.01
CA LYS A 64 -5.58 -5.26 -3.83
C LYS A 64 -6.13 -5.04 -5.24
N GLN A 65 -6.60 -6.10 -5.89
CA GLN A 65 -7.12 -6.01 -7.24
C GLN A 65 -8.40 -5.17 -7.31
N GLN A 66 -9.25 -5.25 -6.29
CA GLN A 66 -10.43 -4.41 -6.16
C GLN A 66 -10.07 -2.93 -5.97
N GLU A 67 -9.14 -2.61 -5.06
CA GLU A 67 -8.65 -1.24 -4.85
C GLU A 67 -7.98 -0.68 -6.10
N GLU A 68 -7.19 -1.51 -6.80
CA GLU A 68 -6.57 -1.16 -8.08
C GLU A 68 -7.62 -0.84 -9.16
N ASP A 69 -8.62 -1.71 -9.33
CA ASP A 69 -9.70 -1.51 -10.30
C ASP A 69 -10.52 -0.24 -9.99
N GLN A 70 -10.82 -0.01 -8.70
CA GLN A 70 -11.55 1.19 -8.25
C GLN A 70 -10.74 2.47 -8.46
N MET A 71 -9.45 2.47 -8.12
CA MET A 71 -8.56 3.60 -8.36
C MET A 71 -8.43 3.91 -9.85
N ILE A 72 -8.26 2.88 -10.70
CA ILE A 72 -8.19 3.05 -12.16
C ILE A 72 -9.50 3.65 -12.69
N GLN A 73 -10.65 3.15 -12.25
CA GLN A 73 -11.94 3.66 -12.69
C GLN A 73 -12.11 5.14 -12.36
N THR A 74 -11.90 5.53 -11.09
CA THR A 74 -11.99 6.94 -10.68
C THR A 74 -10.99 7.82 -11.42
N THR A 75 -9.76 7.33 -11.61
CA THR A 75 -8.70 8.04 -12.34
C THR A 75 -9.12 8.32 -13.78
N VAL A 76 -9.70 7.34 -14.48
CA VAL A 76 -10.14 7.48 -15.87
C VAL A 76 -11.27 8.50 -15.99
N GLU A 77 -12.22 8.50 -15.05
CA GLU A 77 -13.32 9.46 -15.06
C GLU A 77 -12.83 10.90 -14.87
N ILE A 78 -11.90 11.11 -13.94
CA ILE A 78 -11.28 12.42 -13.71
C ILE A 78 -10.42 12.83 -14.91
N ALA A 79 -9.64 11.90 -15.47
CA ALA A 79 -8.85 12.15 -16.67
C ALA A 79 -9.73 12.56 -17.86
N ALA A 80 -10.89 11.91 -18.05
CA ALA A 80 -11.84 12.25 -19.10
C ALA A 80 -12.45 13.65 -18.91
N ALA A 81 -12.81 14.02 -17.68
CA ALA A 81 -13.31 15.35 -17.36
C ALA A 81 -12.24 16.43 -17.63
N VAL A 82 -11.00 16.20 -17.18
CA VAL A 82 -9.87 17.11 -17.43
C VAL A 82 -9.55 17.20 -18.91
N TYR A 83 -9.61 16.10 -19.65
CA TYR A 83 -9.39 16.07 -21.09
C TYR A 83 -10.46 16.89 -21.83
N ALA A 84 -11.73 16.76 -21.46
CA ALA A 84 -12.83 17.54 -22.03
C ALA A 84 -12.66 19.03 -21.75
N TYR A 85 -12.36 19.40 -20.50
CA TYR A 85 -12.06 20.77 -20.11
C TYR A 85 -10.85 21.34 -20.89
N ALA A 86 -9.76 20.58 -21.00
CA ALA A 86 -8.56 20.97 -21.74
C ALA A 86 -8.82 21.14 -23.24
N ALA A 87 -9.70 20.31 -23.82
CA ALA A 87 -10.09 20.42 -25.22
C ALA A 87 -10.89 21.70 -25.49
N VAL A 88 -11.82 22.06 -24.60
CA VAL A 88 -12.63 23.29 -24.74
C VAL A 88 -11.78 24.54 -24.51
N THR A 89 -10.87 24.51 -23.55
CA THR A 89 -9.98 25.64 -23.22
C THR A 89 -8.76 25.76 -24.14
N GLY A 90 -8.55 24.80 -25.05
CA GLY A 90 -7.41 24.78 -25.97
C GLY A 90 -6.07 24.46 -25.31
N ASN A 91 -6.06 23.91 -24.09
CA ASN A 91 -4.85 23.58 -23.35
C ASN A 91 -4.31 22.19 -23.73
N ASN A 92 -3.61 22.11 -24.87
CA ASN A 92 -3.05 20.86 -25.36
C ASN A 92 -2.04 20.20 -24.41
N ALA A 93 -1.31 20.99 -23.60
CA ALA A 93 -0.37 20.45 -22.63
C ALA A 93 -1.08 19.68 -21.51
N LEU A 94 -2.17 20.23 -20.98
CA LEU A 94 -3.00 19.56 -19.98
C LEU A 94 -3.68 18.31 -20.58
N LYS A 95 -4.13 18.42 -21.82
CA LYS A 95 -4.79 17.34 -22.56
C LYS A 95 -3.89 16.11 -22.73
N GLU A 96 -2.65 16.29 -23.18
CA GLU A 96 -1.68 15.19 -23.31
C GLU A 96 -1.27 14.63 -21.94
N ARG A 97 -1.17 15.49 -20.92
CA ARG A 97 -0.76 15.08 -19.57
C ARG A 97 -1.74 14.09 -18.91
N VAL A 98 -3.02 14.12 -19.27
CA VAL A 98 -4.06 13.21 -18.72
C VAL A 98 -4.50 12.13 -19.71
N ASN A 99 -3.88 12.03 -20.87
CA ASN A 99 -4.28 11.13 -21.95
C ASN A 99 -3.86 9.67 -21.69
N TYR A 100 -4.52 9.01 -20.74
CA TYR A 100 -4.29 7.60 -20.41
C TYR A 100 -5.55 6.77 -20.62
N SER A 101 -5.40 5.63 -21.29
CA SER A 101 -6.47 4.65 -21.44
C SER A 101 -6.54 3.70 -20.24
N PRO A 102 -7.72 3.13 -19.92
CA PRO A 102 -7.86 2.15 -18.85
C PRO A 102 -6.92 0.95 -19.01
N SER A 103 -6.72 0.49 -20.26
CA SER A 103 -5.81 -0.61 -20.57
C SER A 103 -4.34 -0.27 -20.29
N GLN A 104 -3.91 0.96 -20.58
CA GLN A 104 -2.55 1.41 -20.25
C GLN A 104 -2.32 1.46 -18.74
N LEU A 105 -3.31 1.90 -17.97
CA LEU A 105 -3.24 1.94 -16.51
C LEU A 105 -3.16 0.51 -15.94
N ARG A 106 -4.04 -0.40 -16.36
CA ARG A 106 -4.04 -1.81 -15.91
C ARG A 106 -2.77 -2.58 -16.25
N LEU A 107 -2.07 -2.20 -17.32
CA LEU A 107 -0.82 -2.85 -17.74
C LEU A 107 0.43 -2.19 -17.15
N SER A 108 0.27 -1.07 -16.42
CA SER A 108 1.38 -0.39 -15.78
C SER A 108 1.86 -1.16 -14.54
N ARG A 109 3.13 -1.00 -14.18
CA ARG A 109 3.65 -1.55 -12.92
C ARG A 109 3.00 -0.85 -11.74
N ASP A 110 2.76 -1.56 -10.64
CA ASP A 110 2.11 -1.04 -9.44
C ASP A 110 2.56 0.37 -9.01
N THR A 111 3.87 0.59 -8.87
CA THR A 111 4.44 1.88 -8.46
C THR A 111 4.24 2.96 -9.52
N THR A 112 4.38 2.59 -10.80
CA THR A 112 4.14 3.48 -11.93
C THR A 112 2.67 3.86 -12.06
N LEU A 113 1.75 2.91 -11.83
CA LEU A 113 0.31 3.15 -11.82
C LEU A 113 -0.05 4.20 -10.77
N ARG A 114 0.43 4.03 -9.53
CA ARG A 114 0.27 5.03 -8.46
C ARG A 114 0.76 6.40 -8.89
N ASP A 115 1.95 6.49 -9.49
CA ASP A 115 2.52 7.76 -9.93
C ASP A 115 1.71 8.43 -11.04
N ILE A 116 1.18 7.64 -11.99
CA ILE A 116 0.30 8.16 -13.04
C ILE A 116 -1.01 8.70 -12.43
N CYS A 117 -1.65 7.95 -11.52
CA CYS A 117 -2.86 8.38 -10.83
C CYS A 117 -2.63 9.68 -10.04
N GLN A 118 -1.51 9.80 -9.31
CA GLN A 118 -1.16 11.02 -8.59
C GLN A 118 -0.94 12.20 -9.54
N ASN A 119 -0.26 11.99 -10.67
CA ASN A 119 -0.05 13.05 -11.67
C ASN A 119 -1.36 13.56 -12.29
N ILE A 120 -2.34 12.67 -12.51
CA ILE A 120 -3.67 13.03 -13.01
C ILE A 120 -4.46 13.77 -11.94
N HIS A 121 -4.43 13.29 -10.69
CA HIS A 121 -5.04 13.96 -9.55
C HIS A 121 -4.51 15.40 -9.41
N ASP A 122 -3.19 15.57 -9.41
CA ASP A 122 -2.55 16.89 -9.27
C ASP A 122 -2.91 17.82 -10.43
N ALA A 123 -2.94 17.29 -11.65
CA ALA A 123 -3.38 18.05 -12.83
C ALA A 123 -4.85 18.49 -12.70
N ALA A 124 -5.73 17.58 -12.26
CA ALA A 124 -7.15 17.87 -12.06
C ALA A 124 -7.36 18.92 -10.95
N ASN A 125 -6.59 18.84 -9.87
CA ASN A 125 -6.66 19.80 -8.76
C ASN A 125 -6.36 21.24 -9.22
N THR A 126 -5.45 21.42 -10.19
CA THR A 126 -5.16 22.76 -10.75
C THR A 126 -6.33 23.39 -11.51
N VAL A 127 -7.28 22.57 -11.99
CA VAL A 127 -8.43 23.02 -12.81
C VAL A 127 -9.78 22.70 -12.19
N ILE A 128 -9.81 22.30 -10.90
CA ILE A 128 -11.00 21.75 -10.24
C ILE A 128 -12.23 22.68 -10.30
N ALA A 129 -12.02 24.00 -10.25
CA ALA A 129 -13.11 24.97 -10.38
C ALA A 129 -13.82 24.89 -11.74
N GLY A 130 -13.09 24.57 -12.81
CA GLY A 130 -13.63 24.40 -14.16
C GLY A 130 -14.18 23.01 -14.45
N LEU A 131 -13.96 22.04 -13.55
CA LEU A 131 -14.47 20.67 -13.69
C LEU A 131 -15.88 20.49 -13.12
N ALA A 132 -16.41 21.48 -12.39
CA ALA A 132 -17.75 21.44 -11.82
C ALA A 132 -18.83 21.23 -12.91
N ASP A 133 -18.68 21.91 -14.07
CA ASP A 133 -19.58 21.78 -15.23
C ASP A 133 -19.48 20.40 -15.92
N TYR A 134 -18.42 19.65 -15.63
CA TYR A 134 -18.18 18.29 -16.12
C TYR A 134 -18.53 17.23 -15.07
N GLY A 135 -19.22 17.63 -13.99
CA GLY A 135 -19.70 16.74 -12.95
C GLY A 135 -18.62 16.24 -12.00
N LYS A 136 -17.47 16.91 -11.91
CA LYS A 136 -16.42 16.59 -10.94
C LYS A 136 -16.27 17.72 -9.92
N THR A 137 -16.14 17.31 -8.67
CA THR A 137 -16.11 18.17 -7.48
C THR A 137 -14.82 17.93 -6.71
N PRO A 138 -14.45 18.82 -5.76
CA PRO A 138 -13.32 18.56 -4.87
C PRO A 138 -13.43 17.22 -4.12
N ALA A 139 -14.64 16.77 -3.79
CA ALA A 139 -14.86 15.49 -3.13
C ALA A 139 -14.45 14.29 -4.01
N ASP A 140 -14.58 14.39 -5.34
CA ASP A 140 -14.11 13.34 -6.26
C ASP A 140 -12.57 13.24 -6.25
N LEU A 141 -11.87 14.37 -6.09
CA LEU A 141 -10.41 14.40 -5.95
C LEU A 141 -9.99 13.84 -4.59
N ASP A 142 -10.68 14.20 -3.51
CA ASP A 142 -10.43 13.63 -2.18
C ASP A 142 -10.60 12.10 -2.20
N GLN A 143 -11.64 11.61 -2.88
CA GLN A 143 -11.85 10.17 -3.08
C GLN A 143 -10.70 9.54 -3.86
N LEU A 144 -10.27 10.14 -4.97
CA LEU A 144 -9.13 9.62 -5.73
C LEU A 144 -7.84 9.61 -4.90
N GLN A 145 -7.57 10.67 -4.13
CA GLN A 145 -6.40 10.74 -3.26
C GLN A 145 -6.43 9.66 -2.17
N GLN A 146 -7.61 9.38 -1.61
CA GLN A 146 -7.79 8.29 -0.66
C GLN A 146 -7.46 6.94 -1.31
N GLN A 147 -8.01 6.65 -2.49
CA GLN A 147 -7.73 5.40 -3.23
C GLN A 147 -6.25 5.24 -3.56
N ILE A 148 -5.55 6.33 -3.92
CA ILE A 148 -4.10 6.30 -4.16
C ILE A 148 -3.34 5.96 -2.87
N ASN A 149 -3.75 6.53 -1.73
CA ASN A 149 -3.11 6.27 -0.44
C ASN A 149 -3.33 4.83 0.03
N ASP A 150 -4.56 4.33 -0.12
CA ASP A 150 -4.92 2.95 0.25
C ASP A 150 -4.15 1.94 -0.63
N TYR A 151 -4.07 2.20 -1.93
CA TYR A 151 -3.25 1.39 -2.84
C TYR A 151 -1.76 1.44 -2.46
N ALA A 152 -1.21 2.63 -2.17
CA ALA A 152 0.18 2.79 -1.75
C ALA A 152 0.50 2.06 -0.44
N ALA A 153 -0.45 2.04 0.52
CA ALA A 153 -0.32 1.29 1.76
C ALA A 153 -0.24 -0.22 1.50
N ILE A 154 -1.03 -0.75 0.57
CA ILE A 154 -0.95 -2.16 0.15
C ILE A 154 0.41 -2.47 -0.50
N LEU A 155 0.95 -1.56 -1.31
CA LEU A 155 2.28 -1.74 -1.93
C LEU A 155 3.43 -1.75 -0.93
N ALA A 156 3.28 -1.06 0.21
CA ALA A 156 4.27 -1.02 1.27
C ALA A 156 4.31 -2.28 2.14
N GLN A 157 3.28 -3.14 2.05
CA GLN A 157 3.25 -4.39 2.81
C GLN A 157 4.24 -5.42 2.23
N PRO A 158 4.97 -6.16 3.09
CA PRO A 158 5.85 -7.24 2.64
C PRO A 158 5.05 -8.30 1.88
N ARG A 159 5.56 -8.68 0.70
CA ARG A 159 4.95 -9.65 -0.23
C ARG A 159 5.21 -11.10 0.19
#